data_AF-A0A9P5B312-F1
#
_entry.id   AF-A0A9P5B312-F1
#
_cell.length_a   1.000
_cell.length_b   1.000
_cell.length_c   1.000
_cell.angle_alpha   90.00
_cell.angle_beta   90.00
_cell.angle_gamma   90.00
#
_symmetry.space_group_name_H-M   'P 1'
#
loop_
_entity.id
_entity.type
_entity.pdbx_description
1 polymer ?
#
loop_
_entity_poly.entity_id
_entity_poly.type
_entity_poly.pdbx_seq_one_letter_code
_entity_poly.pdbx_strand_id
1 'polypeptide(L)'
;MSASETYRAAQLAAKAERLATAHLKNIEIGKRSIRLYVSPAPVNFAERRSVLRALEQYGPVEFFKLMPGQGSAFISLMKESEAATKAVSSSPANITVPSSCKDPRSVVKVDGLKPRFEKQPSQSSNPEDNKFVIEITESPAYNHKGSSSSFLASVWPDFVTKNKTLASKTLQQSLPNSISARGLSRWAVDFGHEPTMDSRKIDRLQTRNWIPTKIKTPPRAPVSQTVGEWERRKHMQRRRE
;
A
#
# COMPACT_ATOMS: atom_id res chain seq x y z
N MET A 1 2.64 -20.74 43.30
CA MET A 1 2.28 -20.12 42.00
C MET A 1 3.56 -19.79 41.27
N SER A 2 3.78 -20.35 40.08
CA SER A 2 5.07 -20.30 39.39
C SER A 2 5.23 -19.01 38.57
N ALA A 3 6.40 -18.38 38.61
CA ALA A 3 6.70 -17.15 37.85
C ALA A 3 6.55 -17.32 36.31
N SER A 4 6.59 -18.56 35.82
CA SER A 4 6.36 -18.88 34.40
C SER A 4 4.88 -18.80 33.98
N GLU A 5 3.95 -19.09 34.89
CA GLU A 5 2.51 -19.04 34.65
C GLU A 5 2.02 -17.60 34.58
N THR A 6 2.52 -16.74 35.48
CA THR A 6 2.20 -15.31 35.49
C THR A 6 2.73 -14.60 34.25
N TYR A 7 3.93 -14.94 33.78
CA TYR A 7 4.49 -14.41 32.54
C TYR A 7 3.67 -14.81 31.30
N ARG A 8 3.24 -16.07 31.22
CA ARG A 8 2.40 -16.55 30.11
C ARG A 8 1.01 -15.92 30.13
N ALA A 9 0.41 -15.73 31.32
CA ALA A 9 -0.84 -15.01 31.48
C ALA A 9 -0.71 -13.55 31.03
N ALA A 10 0.37 -12.87 31.41
CA ALA A 10 0.65 -11.49 30.98
C ALA A 10 0.81 -11.37 29.46
N GLN A 11 1.51 -12.31 28.80
CA GLN A 11 1.62 -12.32 27.34
C GLN A 11 0.28 -12.54 26.65
N LEU A 12 -0.57 -13.42 27.18
CA LEU A 12 -1.91 -13.67 26.62
C LEU A 12 -2.82 -12.46 26.79
N ALA A 13 -2.76 -11.77 27.93
CA ALA A 13 -3.48 -10.52 28.17
C ALA A 13 -3.04 -9.43 27.18
N ALA A 14 -1.72 -9.18 27.05
CA ALA A 14 -1.19 -8.19 26.11
C ALA A 14 -1.55 -8.52 24.64
N LYS A 15 -1.61 -9.80 24.27
CA LYS A 15 -2.07 -10.22 22.96
C LYS A 15 -3.56 -9.97 22.75
N ALA A 16 -4.40 -10.25 23.75
CA ALA A 16 -5.83 -9.99 23.70
C ALA A 16 -6.12 -8.50 23.55
N GLU A 17 -5.41 -7.64 24.29
CA GLU A 17 -5.51 -6.18 24.16
C GLU A 17 -5.12 -5.69 22.76
N ARG A 18 -4.03 -6.22 22.19
CA ARG A 18 -3.63 -5.89 20.81
C ARG A 18 -4.68 -6.30 19.78
N LEU A 19 -5.34 -7.44 19.97
CA LEU A 19 -6.41 -7.89 19.09
C LEU A 19 -7.68 -7.04 19.26
N ALA A 20 -8.05 -6.69 20.48
CA ALA A 20 -9.19 -5.83 20.77
C ALA A 20 -9.00 -4.43 20.18
N THR A 21 -7.83 -3.82 20.39
CA THR A 21 -7.50 -2.51 19.80
C THR A 21 -7.45 -2.55 18.27
N ALA A 22 -6.93 -3.62 17.67
CA ALA A 22 -6.96 -3.80 16.22
C ALA A 22 -8.38 -3.95 15.67
N HIS A 23 -9.26 -4.64 16.39
CA HIS A 23 -10.66 -4.82 16.01
C HIS A 23 -11.42 -3.48 16.02
N LEU A 24 -11.25 -2.68 17.09
CA LEU A 24 -11.84 -1.34 17.17
C LEU A 24 -11.39 -0.43 16.02
N LYS A 25 -10.10 -0.44 15.70
CA LYS A 25 -9.55 0.31 14.55
C LYS A 25 -10.16 -0.16 13.22
N ASN A 26 -10.33 -1.46 13.02
CA ASN A 26 -10.94 -1.98 11.80
C ASN A 26 -12.41 -1.56 11.66
N ILE A 27 -13.18 -1.54 12.77
CA ILE A 27 -14.56 -1.03 12.76
C ILE A 27 -14.58 0.45 12.39
N GLU A 28 -13.70 1.25 12.97
CA GLU A 28 -13.60 2.69 12.69
C GLU A 28 -13.25 2.96 11.22
N ILE A 29 -12.27 2.22 10.67
CA ILE A 29 -11.88 2.28 9.25
C ILE A 29 -13.06 1.87 8.36
N GLY A 30 -13.82 0.84 8.73
CA GLY A 30 -15.00 0.40 8.00
C GLY A 30 -16.07 1.48 7.90
N LYS A 31 -16.31 2.24 8.98
CA LYS A 31 -17.27 3.37 9.01
C LYS A 31 -16.85 4.56 8.13
N ARG A 32 -15.55 4.69 7.85
CA ARG A 32 -14.98 5.76 7.02
C ARG A 32 -14.77 5.37 5.56
N SER A 33 -15.05 4.11 5.24
CA SER A 33 -14.74 3.50 3.95
C SER A 33 -15.92 3.58 2.99
N ILE A 34 -15.69 4.18 1.83
CA ILE A 34 -16.67 4.31 0.76
C ILE A 34 -16.13 3.72 -0.54
N ARG A 35 -17.02 3.12 -1.32
CA ARG A 35 -16.76 2.65 -2.67
C ARG A 35 -17.49 3.54 -3.65
N LEU A 36 -16.82 3.85 -4.74
CA LEU A 36 -17.27 4.80 -5.74
C LEU A 36 -17.33 4.09 -7.09
N TYR A 37 -18.43 4.27 -7.80
CA TYR A 37 -18.54 3.89 -9.19
C TYR A 37 -18.69 5.15 -10.03
N VAL A 38 -17.82 5.31 -11.01
CA VAL A 38 -17.77 6.49 -11.87
C VAL A 38 -18.12 6.07 -13.29
N SER A 39 -19.17 6.68 -13.85
CA SER A 39 -19.62 6.47 -15.22
C SER A 39 -19.64 7.80 -15.97
N PRO A 40 -18.90 7.96 -17.10
CA PRO A 40 -18.02 6.98 -17.74
C PRO A 40 -16.71 6.71 -16.96
N ALA A 41 -15.99 5.62 -17.29
CA ALA A 41 -14.77 5.25 -16.55
C ALA A 41 -13.66 6.29 -16.74
N PRO A 42 -13.09 6.87 -15.66
CA PRO A 42 -12.08 7.92 -15.78
C PRO A 42 -10.72 7.31 -16.13
N VAL A 43 -10.30 7.53 -17.38
CA VAL A 43 -9.05 7.02 -17.94
C VAL A 43 -7.89 7.95 -17.59
N ASN A 44 -8.15 9.27 -17.59
CA ASN A 44 -7.11 10.28 -17.44
C ASN A 44 -6.86 10.68 -15.99
N PHE A 45 -5.64 11.16 -15.72
CA PHE A 45 -5.29 11.69 -14.40
C PHE A 45 -6.15 12.90 -14.01
N ALA A 46 -6.43 13.80 -14.97
CA ALA A 46 -7.28 14.96 -14.73
C ALA A 46 -8.69 14.56 -14.27
N GLU A 47 -9.29 13.56 -14.93
CA GLU A 47 -10.61 13.01 -14.59
C GLU A 47 -10.62 12.35 -13.21
N ARG A 48 -9.56 11.61 -12.88
CA ARG A 48 -9.41 11.03 -11.53
C ARG A 48 -9.25 12.11 -10.46
N ARG A 49 -8.51 13.18 -10.76
CA ARG A 49 -8.29 14.29 -9.81
C ARG A 49 -9.55 15.12 -9.62
N SER A 50 -10.41 15.27 -10.63
CA SER A 50 -11.72 15.92 -10.49
C SER A 50 -12.70 15.08 -9.67
N VAL A 51 -12.70 13.75 -9.85
CA VAL A 51 -13.45 12.83 -8.96
C VAL A 51 -13.00 13.04 -7.51
N LEU A 52 -11.70 13.05 -7.27
CA LEU A 52 -11.15 13.28 -5.93
C LEU A 52 -11.51 14.67 -5.39
N ARG A 53 -11.48 15.71 -6.21
CA ARG A 53 -11.87 17.08 -5.82
C ARG A 53 -13.35 17.16 -5.41
N ALA A 54 -14.23 16.43 -6.09
CA ALA A 54 -15.63 16.37 -5.72
C ALA A 54 -15.82 15.64 -4.39
N LEU A 55 -15.06 14.57 -4.13
CA LEU A 55 -15.07 13.89 -2.83
C LEU A 55 -14.58 14.80 -1.70
N GLU A 56 -13.55 15.60 -1.97
CA GLU A 56 -13.01 16.58 -1.01
C GLU A 56 -14.07 17.61 -0.56
N GLN A 57 -15.17 17.82 -1.32
CA GLN A 57 -16.28 18.68 -0.90
C GLN A 57 -17.06 18.13 0.31
N TYR A 58 -17.06 16.81 0.49
CA TYR A 58 -17.72 16.15 1.62
C TYR A 58 -16.82 16.07 2.85
N GLY A 59 -15.51 16.03 2.65
CA GLY A 59 -14.51 16.03 3.71
C GLY A 59 -13.12 15.61 3.22
N PRO A 60 -12.10 15.74 4.09
CA PRO A 60 -10.74 15.35 3.74
C PRO A 60 -10.61 13.84 3.49
N VAL A 61 -10.00 13.48 2.36
CA VAL A 61 -9.77 12.10 1.93
C VAL A 61 -8.38 11.66 2.38
N GLU A 62 -8.28 10.53 3.08
CA GLU A 62 -7.01 9.94 3.52
C GLU A 62 -6.42 9.01 2.46
N PHE A 63 -7.26 8.25 1.78
CA PHE A 63 -6.85 7.26 0.79
C PHE A 63 -7.81 7.26 -0.39
N PHE A 64 -7.27 7.22 -1.61
CA PHE A 64 -8.05 7.11 -2.84
C PHE A 64 -7.33 6.20 -3.82
N LYS A 65 -7.98 5.11 -4.25
CA LYS A 65 -7.35 4.11 -5.11
C LYS A 65 -8.36 3.47 -6.06
N LEU A 66 -7.91 3.20 -7.29
CA LEU A 66 -8.67 2.40 -8.25
C LEU A 66 -8.71 0.93 -7.81
N MET A 67 -9.87 0.29 -7.91
CA MET A 67 -10.00 -1.14 -7.61
C MET A 67 -9.39 -1.98 -8.74
N PRO A 68 -8.53 -2.98 -8.41
CA PRO A 68 -7.97 -3.86 -9.43
C PRO A 68 -9.08 -4.66 -10.10
N GLY A 69 -9.05 -4.74 -11.44
CA GLY A 69 -10.05 -5.45 -12.23
C GLY A 69 -11.34 -4.66 -12.54
N GLN A 70 -11.49 -3.44 -12.03
CA GLN A 70 -12.64 -2.59 -12.30
C GLN A 70 -12.20 -1.15 -12.61
N GLY A 71 -12.18 -0.77 -13.90
CA GLY A 71 -11.69 0.54 -14.35
C GLY A 71 -12.58 1.75 -13.97
N SER A 72 -13.81 1.50 -13.55
CA SER A 72 -14.79 2.51 -13.10
C SER A 72 -14.98 2.54 -11.59
N ALA A 73 -14.41 1.59 -10.84
CA ALA A 73 -14.63 1.46 -9.41
C ALA A 73 -13.42 1.93 -8.60
N PHE A 74 -13.65 2.80 -7.62
CA PHE A 74 -12.64 3.31 -6.72
C PHE A 74 -13.01 2.96 -5.27
N ILE A 75 -11.97 2.79 -4.46
CA ILE A 75 -12.08 2.70 -3.01
C ILE A 75 -11.50 3.99 -2.43
N SER A 76 -12.24 4.60 -1.52
CA SER A 76 -11.83 5.82 -0.82
C SER A 76 -12.00 5.66 0.69
N LEU A 77 -11.07 6.22 1.45
CA LEU A 77 -11.15 6.31 2.90
C LEU A 77 -11.23 7.79 3.27
N MET A 78 -12.33 8.17 3.93
CA MET A 78 -12.48 9.51 4.49
C MET A 78 -11.73 9.61 5.82
N LYS A 79 -11.24 10.80 6.18
CA LYS A 79 -10.63 11.03 7.50
C LYS A 79 -11.66 10.92 8.63
N GLU A 80 -12.89 11.34 8.36
CA GLU A 80 -13.99 11.42 9.32
C GLU A 80 -15.14 10.51 8.90
N SER A 81 -15.82 9.89 9.88
CA SER A 81 -16.94 8.98 9.60
C SER A 81 -18.20 9.72 9.16
N GLU A 82 -18.39 10.95 9.65
CA GLU A 82 -19.52 11.80 9.28
C GLU A 82 -19.43 12.24 7.81
N ALA A 83 -18.22 12.50 7.32
CA ALA A 83 -17.98 12.80 5.91
C ALA A 83 -18.33 11.60 5.00
N ALA A 84 -18.06 10.37 5.46
CA ALA A 84 -18.40 9.16 4.72
C ALA A 84 -19.92 8.96 4.63
N THR A 85 -20.66 9.11 5.73
CA THR A 85 -22.13 8.98 5.73
C THR A 85 -22.79 10.09 4.90
N LYS A 86 -22.26 11.31 4.95
CA LYS A 86 -22.72 12.44 4.12
C LYS A 86 -22.47 12.21 2.63
N ALA A 87 -21.33 11.61 2.27
CA ALA A 87 -21.03 11.26 0.88
C ALA A 87 -21.99 10.17 0.37
N VAL A 88 -22.31 9.18 1.20
CA VAL A 88 -23.28 8.12 0.85
C VAL A 88 -24.70 8.69 0.71
N SER A 89 -25.13 9.57 1.61
CA SER A 89 -26.48 10.16 1.56
C SER A 89 -26.70 11.14 0.40
N SER A 90 -25.62 11.71 -0.13
CA SER A 90 -25.66 12.60 -1.30
C SER A 90 -25.44 11.87 -2.63
N SER A 91 -25.34 10.54 -2.59
CA SER A 91 -25.27 9.69 -3.78
C SER A 91 -26.62 9.65 -4.50
N PRO A 92 -26.66 9.74 -5.84
CA PRO A 92 -25.54 9.90 -6.78
C PRO A 92 -25.13 11.37 -7.02
N ALA A 93 -23.83 11.61 -7.19
CA ALA A 93 -23.26 12.94 -7.41
C ALA A 93 -22.85 13.16 -8.88
N ASN A 94 -23.23 14.29 -9.46
CA ASN A 94 -22.85 14.68 -10.82
C ASN A 94 -21.62 15.60 -10.82
N ILE A 95 -20.62 15.28 -11.62
CA ILE A 95 -19.38 16.07 -11.72
C ILE A 95 -19.13 16.42 -13.17
N THR A 96 -18.74 17.67 -13.40
CA THR A 96 -18.30 18.15 -14.70
C THR A 96 -16.79 18.36 -14.66
N VAL A 97 -16.07 17.74 -15.58
CA VAL A 97 -14.61 17.89 -15.69
C VAL A 97 -14.33 18.89 -16.81
N PRO A 98 -13.78 20.08 -16.48
CA PRO A 98 -13.37 21.01 -17.52
C PRO A 98 -12.24 20.38 -18.33
N SER A 99 -12.44 20.26 -19.63
CA SER A 99 -11.47 19.64 -20.56
C SER A 99 -10.18 20.45 -20.75
N SER A 100 -10.04 21.59 -20.07
CA SER A 100 -8.96 22.56 -20.27
C SER A 100 -7.59 22.16 -19.70
N CYS A 101 -7.41 20.93 -19.22
CA CYS A 101 -6.11 20.42 -18.74
C CYS A 101 -5.28 19.76 -19.85
N LYS A 102 -5.35 20.26 -21.09
CA LYS A 102 -4.29 20.01 -22.07
C LYS A 102 -3.09 20.85 -21.66
N ASP A 103 -2.00 20.19 -21.28
CA ASP A 103 -0.80 20.77 -20.70
C ASP A 103 -0.38 22.09 -21.39
N PRO A 104 0.03 23.14 -20.65
CA PRO A 104 0.76 24.23 -21.27
C PRO A 104 2.08 23.64 -21.74
N ARG A 105 2.15 23.24 -23.01
CA ARG A 105 3.37 22.84 -23.69
C ARG A 105 4.27 24.07 -23.72
N SER A 106 5.11 24.24 -22.70
CA SER A 106 6.11 25.30 -22.70
C SER A 106 7.19 24.88 -23.69
N VAL A 107 7.18 25.51 -24.86
CA VAL A 107 8.27 25.37 -25.81
C VAL A 107 9.43 26.20 -25.25
N VAL A 108 10.53 25.54 -24.89
CA VAL A 108 11.77 26.22 -24.52
C VAL A 108 12.43 26.70 -25.81
N LYS A 109 12.36 27.99 -26.09
CA LYS A 109 13.24 28.61 -27.10
C LYS A 109 14.55 28.96 -26.42
N VAL A 110 15.66 28.49 -26.99
CA VAL A 110 17.01 28.81 -26.52
C VAL A 110 17.60 29.86 -27.46
N ASP A 111 17.44 31.13 -27.09
CA ASP A 111 18.15 32.24 -27.72
C ASP A 111 19.29 32.67 -26.77
N GLY A 112 20.48 32.06 -26.92
CA GLY A 112 21.66 32.36 -26.11
C GLY A 112 21.66 31.83 -24.66
N LEU A 113 22.49 32.42 -23.79
CA LEU A 113 22.83 31.94 -22.43
C LEU A 113 21.69 31.97 -21.38
N LYS A 114 20.44 32.27 -21.76
CA LYS A 114 19.30 32.31 -20.82
C LYS A 114 18.05 31.64 -21.38
N PRO A 115 17.57 30.54 -20.78
CA PRO A 115 16.30 29.93 -21.20
C PRO A 115 15.12 30.82 -20.80
N ARG A 116 14.27 31.18 -21.76
CA ARG A 116 13.01 31.91 -21.52
C ARG A 116 11.84 30.97 -21.76
N PHE A 117 11.00 30.80 -20.74
CA PHE A 117 9.77 30.01 -20.84
C PHE A 117 8.65 30.90 -21.37
N GLU A 118 8.21 30.67 -22.62
CA GLU A 118 7.07 31.36 -23.20
C GLU A 118 5.80 30.52 -23.03
N LYS A 119 4.76 31.11 -22.46
CA LYS A 119 3.48 30.45 -22.23
C LYS A 119 2.66 30.56 -23.52
N GLN A 120 2.60 29.48 -24.29
CA GLN A 120 1.82 29.47 -25.52
C GLN A 120 0.32 29.60 -25.19
N PRO A 121 -0.45 30.45 -25.90
CA PRO A 121 -1.89 30.50 -25.73
C PRO A 121 -2.50 29.17 -26.19
N SER A 122 -3.22 28.51 -25.29
CA SER A 122 -3.94 27.27 -25.55
C SER A 122 -4.92 27.48 -26.71
N GLN A 123 -4.72 26.75 -27.83
CA GLN A 123 -5.70 26.69 -28.90
C GLN A 123 -7.03 26.17 -28.33
N SER A 124 -8.10 26.94 -28.54
CA SER A 124 -9.47 26.61 -28.20
C SER A 124 -9.97 25.46 -29.07
N SER A 125 -9.71 24.22 -28.66
CA SER A 125 -10.50 23.07 -29.12
C SER A 125 -11.72 22.95 -28.22
N ASN A 126 -12.92 22.92 -28.80
CA ASN A 126 -14.23 22.87 -28.15
C ASN A 126 -14.25 22.17 -26.77
N PRO A 127 -14.82 22.78 -25.72
CA PRO A 127 -14.96 22.15 -24.43
C PRO A 127 -16.09 21.12 -24.50
N GLU A 128 -15.79 19.89 -24.90
CA GLU A 128 -16.62 18.78 -24.46
C GLU A 128 -16.32 18.58 -22.97
N ASP A 129 -17.12 19.25 -22.15
CA ASP A 129 -17.11 19.07 -20.71
C ASP A 129 -17.57 17.65 -20.40
N ASN A 130 -16.62 16.79 -20.03
CA ASN A 130 -16.91 15.40 -19.70
C ASN A 130 -17.71 15.37 -18.40
N LYS A 131 -18.98 14.95 -18.50
CA LYS A 131 -19.88 14.76 -17.36
C LYS A 131 -19.72 13.34 -16.84
N PHE A 132 -19.51 13.22 -15.53
CA PHE A 132 -19.38 11.96 -14.82
C PHE A 132 -20.45 11.87 -13.74
N VAL A 133 -21.07 10.70 -13.63
CA VAL A 133 -21.97 10.34 -12.54
C VAL A 133 -21.16 9.47 -11.57
N ILE A 134 -21.17 9.84 -10.29
CA ILE A 134 -20.59 9.07 -9.22
C ILE A 134 -21.69 8.47 -8.36
N GLU A 135 -21.69 7.15 -8.27
CA GLU A 135 -22.45 6.41 -7.27
C GLU A 135 -21.54 6.08 -6.09
N ILE A 136 -21.91 6.58 -4.91
CA ILE A 136 -21.21 6.38 -3.65
C ILE A 136 -21.96 5.32 -2.85
N THR A 137 -21.25 4.30 -2.40
CA THR A 137 -21.77 3.19 -1.60
C THR A 137 -20.88 2.94 -0.39
N GLU A 138 -21.44 2.44 0.70
CA GLU A 138 -20.65 2.05 1.87
C GLU A 138 -19.83 0.79 1.54
N SER A 139 -18.58 0.74 2.03
CA SER A 139 -17.73 -0.43 1.88
C SER A 139 -17.04 -0.82 3.19
N PRO A 140 -17.80 -1.24 4.21
CA PRO A 140 -17.25 -1.56 5.53
C PRO A 140 -16.36 -2.81 5.55
N ALA A 141 -16.51 -3.70 4.57
CA ALA A 141 -15.78 -4.97 4.50
C ALA A 141 -14.42 -4.91 3.78
N TYR A 142 -14.02 -3.75 3.25
CA TYR A 142 -12.76 -3.65 2.49
C TYR A 142 -11.53 -3.68 3.41
N ASN A 143 -10.55 -4.52 3.08
CA ASN A 143 -9.31 -4.62 3.85
C ASN A 143 -8.33 -3.50 3.47
N HIS A 144 -8.48 -2.35 4.12
CA HIS A 144 -7.59 -1.20 3.92
C HIS A 144 -6.15 -1.46 4.37
N LYS A 145 -5.90 -2.39 5.30
CA LYS A 145 -4.52 -2.66 5.77
C LYS A 145 -3.58 -3.13 4.66
N GLY A 146 -4.08 -3.98 3.74
CA GLY A 146 -3.26 -4.49 2.64
C GLY A 146 -3.13 -3.51 1.46
N SER A 147 -4.05 -2.55 1.33
CA SER A 147 -4.07 -1.60 0.21
C SER A 147 -3.44 -0.25 0.55
N SER A 148 -3.49 0.15 1.81
CA SER A 148 -2.90 1.39 2.37
C SER A 148 -1.41 1.25 2.72
N SER A 149 -0.90 0.01 2.86
CA SER A 149 0.53 -0.27 3.03
C SER A 149 1.29 -0.13 1.70
N SER A 150 1.29 1.07 1.11
CA SER A 150 2.20 1.40 0.02
C SER A 150 3.60 1.63 0.59
N PHE A 151 4.64 1.10 -0.07
CA PHE A 151 6.04 1.39 0.26
C PHE A 151 6.36 2.90 0.21
N LEU A 152 5.55 3.69 -0.50
CA LEU A 152 5.68 5.15 -0.56
C LEU A 152 5.05 5.86 0.65
N ALA A 153 4.11 5.21 1.34
CA ALA A 153 3.44 5.73 2.53
C ALA A 153 4.14 5.33 3.84
N SER A 154 5.04 4.33 3.79
CA SER A 154 5.92 4.04 4.92
C SER A 154 6.95 5.15 5.12
N VAL A 155 7.27 5.44 6.39
CA VAL A 155 8.44 6.24 6.74
C VAL A 155 9.64 5.64 6.04
N TRP A 156 10.41 6.48 5.32
CA TRP A 156 11.64 6.05 4.66
C TRP A 156 12.50 5.23 5.63
N PRO A 157 13.01 4.06 5.21
CA PRO A 157 13.79 3.22 6.10
C PRO A 157 14.93 3.99 6.76
N ASP A 158 15.21 3.66 8.01
CA ASP A 158 16.21 4.33 8.82
C ASP A 158 17.58 4.42 8.13
N PHE A 159 17.99 3.39 7.39
CA PHE A 159 19.26 3.40 6.67
C PHE A 159 19.32 4.50 5.61
N VAL A 160 18.21 4.77 4.88
CA VAL A 160 18.12 5.85 3.90
C VAL A 160 18.33 7.21 4.55
N THR A 161 17.88 7.37 5.79
CA THR A 161 18.02 8.64 6.53
C THR A 161 19.36 8.81 7.24
N LYS A 162 20.02 7.70 7.59
CA LYS A 162 21.28 7.65 8.34
C LYS A 162 22.52 7.64 7.43
N ASN A 163 22.40 7.15 6.19
CA ASN A 163 23.51 7.06 5.24
C ASN A 163 23.92 8.45 4.73
N LYS A 164 25.04 8.99 5.23
CA LYS A 164 25.65 10.25 4.77
C LYS A 164 26.86 9.93 3.88
N THR A 165 26.63 9.64 2.61
CA THR A 165 27.71 9.44 1.63
C THR A 165 28.40 10.76 1.28
N LEU A 166 29.61 10.69 0.71
CA LEU A 166 30.33 11.87 0.20
C LEU A 166 29.51 12.59 -0.88
N ALA A 167 28.87 11.83 -1.77
CA ALA A 167 27.92 12.36 -2.76
C ALA A 167 26.77 13.11 -2.08
N SER A 168 26.20 12.55 -1.01
CA SER A 168 25.10 13.20 -0.29
C SER A 168 25.51 14.54 0.32
N LYS A 169 26.70 14.61 0.94
CA LYS A 169 27.23 15.86 1.53
C LYS A 169 27.54 16.92 0.48
N THR A 170 28.17 16.52 -0.63
CA THR A 170 28.52 17.44 -1.73
C THR A 170 27.28 18.02 -2.40
N LEU A 171 26.23 17.21 -2.63
CA LEU A 171 24.97 17.73 -3.15
C LEU A 171 24.22 18.61 -2.13
N GLN A 172 24.27 18.27 -0.84
CA GLN A 172 23.65 19.14 0.16
C GLN A 172 24.27 20.55 0.15
N GLN A 173 25.57 20.67 -0.14
CA GLN A 173 26.28 21.94 -0.23
C GLN A 173 25.95 22.72 -1.52
N SER A 174 25.63 22.04 -2.62
CA SER A 174 25.31 22.69 -3.90
C SER A 174 23.83 23.06 -4.06
N LEU A 175 22.94 22.48 -3.25
CA LEU A 175 21.50 22.69 -3.37
C LEU A 175 21.02 23.92 -2.57
N PRO A 176 20.08 24.71 -3.12
CA PRO A 176 19.45 25.78 -2.37
C PRO A 176 18.59 25.21 -1.23
N ASN A 177 18.55 25.91 -0.08
CA ASN A 177 17.74 25.55 1.08
C ASN A 177 16.24 25.55 0.70
N SER A 178 15.73 24.39 0.31
CA SER A 178 14.37 24.17 -0.15
C SER A 178 13.86 22.82 0.35
N ILE A 179 12.54 22.62 0.35
CA ILE A 179 11.91 21.36 0.80
C ILE A 179 12.44 20.16 -0.01
N SER A 180 12.67 20.37 -1.31
CA SER A 180 13.21 19.36 -2.23
C SER A 180 14.68 19.03 -1.97
N ALA A 181 15.46 19.95 -1.42
CA ALA A 181 16.90 19.75 -1.17
C ALA A 181 17.16 18.60 -0.18
N ARG A 182 16.25 18.36 0.77
CA ARG A 182 16.36 17.25 1.73
C ARG A 182 16.24 15.87 1.06
N GLY A 183 15.42 15.76 0.01
CA GLY A 183 15.30 14.55 -0.79
C GLY A 183 16.44 14.41 -1.79
N LEU A 184 16.73 15.50 -2.52
CA LEU A 184 17.77 15.52 -3.56
C LEU A 184 19.17 15.32 -3.00
N SER A 185 19.48 15.83 -1.82
CA SER A 185 20.76 15.55 -1.15
C SER A 185 20.96 14.07 -0.84
N ARG A 186 19.91 13.25 -0.85
CA ARG A 186 19.96 11.82 -0.50
C ARG A 186 19.70 10.91 -1.70
N TRP A 187 19.78 11.44 -2.91
CA TRP A 187 19.49 10.70 -4.15
C TRP A 187 20.38 9.47 -4.35
N ALA A 188 21.66 9.56 -3.98
CA ALA A 188 22.62 8.47 -4.03
C ALA A 188 22.54 7.64 -2.73
N VAL A 189 21.40 6.97 -2.53
CA VAL A 189 21.25 5.98 -1.46
C VAL A 189 22.10 4.78 -1.85
N ASP A 190 23.19 4.57 -1.12
CA ASP A 190 23.86 3.28 -1.14
C ASP A 190 22.97 2.29 -0.39
N PHE A 191 22.28 1.42 -1.13
CA PHE A 191 21.52 0.32 -0.55
C PHE A 191 22.45 -0.75 0.03
N GLY A 192 23.77 -0.60 -0.12
CA GLY A 192 24.76 -1.62 0.17
C GLY A 192 24.52 -2.86 -0.70
N HIS A 193 25.46 -3.80 -0.64
CA HIS A 193 25.03 -5.19 -0.74
C HIS A 193 24.15 -5.45 0.49
N GLU A 194 22.84 -5.21 0.38
CA GLU A 194 21.87 -6.02 1.12
C GLU A 194 22.42 -7.46 1.08
N PRO A 195 22.67 -8.13 2.22
CA PRO A 195 22.91 -9.57 2.17
C PRO A 195 21.62 -10.09 1.59
N THR A 196 21.60 -10.30 0.27
CA THR A 196 20.39 -10.59 -0.49
C THR A 196 19.74 -11.73 0.24
N MET A 197 18.73 -11.40 1.05
CA MET A 197 17.84 -12.41 1.59
C MET A 197 17.28 -12.98 0.32
N ASP A 198 17.71 -14.20 -0.04
CA ASP A 198 17.38 -14.84 -1.31
C ASP A 198 15.93 -14.50 -1.62
N SER A 199 15.64 -13.98 -2.80
CA SER A 199 14.27 -13.65 -3.18
C SER A 199 13.31 -14.83 -2.88
N ARG A 200 13.82 -16.06 -3.00
CA ARG A 200 13.18 -17.32 -2.58
C ARG A 200 12.86 -17.40 -1.07
N LYS A 201 13.72 -16.88 -0.20
CA LYS A 201 13.54 -16.84 1.25
C LYS A 201 12.51 -15.79 1.65
N ILE A 202 12.49 -14.63 0.99
CA ILE A 202 11.45 -13.60 1.18
C ILE A 202 10.10 -14.15 0.71
N ASP A 203 10.06 -14.74 -0.49
CA ASP A 203 8.84 -15.35 -1.06
C ASP A 203 8.33 -16.50 -0.20
N ARG A 204 9.22 -17.38 0.31
CA ARG A 204 8.85 -18.41 1.31
C ARG A 204 8.27 -17.84 2.59
N LEU A 205 8.80 -16.73 3.10
CA LEU A 205 8.29 -16.11 4.33
C LEU A 205 6.93 -15.44 4.09
N GLN A 206 6.75 -14.77 2.95
CA GLN A 206 5.48 -14.17 2.55
C GLN A 206 4.42 -15.26 2.30
N THR A 207 4.71 -16.27 1.47
CA THR A 207 3.79 -17.40 1.23
C THR A 207 3.47 -18.17 2.52
N ARG A 208 4.44 -18.42 3.41
CA ARG A 208 4.17 -19.06 4.72
C ARG A 208 3.20 -18.25 5.58
N ASN A 209 3.26 -16.92 5.51
CA ASN A 209 2.36 -16.04 6.25
C ASN A 209 0.96 -15.96 5.60
N TRP A 210 0.82 -16.38 4.34
CA TRP A 210 -0.44 -16.38 3.58
C TRP A 210 -1.16 -17.73 3.63
N ILE A 211 -0.44 -18.81 3.95
CA ILE A 211 -1.03 -20.12 4.18
C ILE A 211 -1.70 -20.11 5.57
N PRO A 212 -3.01 -20.35 5.67
CA PRO A 212 -3.69 -20.46 6.95
C PRO A 212 -3.08 -21.63 7.76
N THR A 213 -2.34 -21.32 8.81
CA THR A 213 -1.74 -22.28 9.75
C THR A 213 -2.82 -22.87 10.68
N LYS A 214 -3.78 -23.59 10.08
CA LYS A 214 -4.89 -24.23 10.81
C LYS A 214 -5.13 -25.67 10.40
N ILE A 215 -4.15 -26.35 9.79
CA ILE A 215 -4.13 -27.82 9.87
C ILE A 215 -3.31 -28.16 11.11
N LYS A 216 -4.01 -28.36 12.24
CA LYS A 216 -3.45 -29.12 13.36
C LYS A 216 -3.21 -30.53 12.81
N THR A 217 -2.01 -30.83 12.36
CA THR A 217 -1.60 -32.23 12.25
C THR A 217 -1.73 -32.81 13.66
N PRO A 218 -2.55 -33.84 13.88
CA PRO A 218 -2.55 -34.52 15.17
C PRO A 218 -1.13 -35.00 15.46
N PRO A 219 -0.71 -35.05 16.74
CA PRO A 219 0.61 -35.56 17.10
C PRO A 219 0.74 -36.94 16.45
N ARG A 220 1.74 -37.08 15.58
CA ARG A 220 2.05 -38.35 14.92
C ARG A 220 2.35 -39.33 16.04
N ALA A 221 1.50 -40.34 16.21
CA ALA A 221 1.77 -41.41 17.17
C ALA A 221 3.17 -41.97 16.87
N PRO A 222 3.98 -42.27 17.91
CA PRO A 222 5.29 -42.87 17.70
C PRO A 222 5.09 -44.18 16.94
N VAL A 223 5.59 -44.22 15.71
CA VAL A 223 5.65 -45.46 14.94
C VAL A 223 6.54 -46.41 15.73
N SER A 224 5.97 -47.49 16.24
CA SER A 224 6.73 -48.56 16.86
C SER A 224 7.72 -49.10 15.83
N GLN A 225 9.01 -48.99 16.13
CA GLN A 225 10.12 -49.44 15.29
C GLN A 225 10.22 -50.98 15.17
N THR A 226 9.15 -51.72 15.43
CA THR A 226 9.18 -53.19 15.55
C THR A 226 9.00 -53.92 14.22
N VAL A 227 8.59 -53.23 13.14
CA VAL A 227 8.28 -53.90 11.86
C VAL A 227 9.49 -53.96 10.90
N GLY A 228 10.58 -53.22 11.15
CA GLY A 228 11.75 -53.18 10.27
C GLY A 228 12.98 -53.97 10.75
N GLU A 229 12.89 -54.69 11.87
CA GLU A 229 14.04 -55.35 12.51
C GLU A 229 14.19 -56.83 12.14
N TRP A 230 13.10 -57.50 11.75
CA TRP A 230 13.12 -58.89 11.30
C TRP A 230 13.72 -59.07 9.90
N GLU A 231 13.55 -58.07 9.03
CA GLU A 231 14.00 -58.11 7.65
C GLU A 231 15.52 -57.87 7.53
N ARG A 232 16.11 -57.11 8.47
CA ARG A 232 17.56 -56.91 8.56
C ARG A 232 18.31 -58.11 9.12
N ARG A 233 17.70 -58.93 10.00
CA ARG A 233 18.33 -60.16 10.53
C ARG A 233 18.45 -61.26 9.48
N LYS A 234 17.45 -61.48 8.63
CA LYS A 234 17.52 -62.49 7.56
C LYS A 234 18.61 -62.20 6.53
N HIS A 235 18.89 -60.92 6.25
CA HIS A 235 19.87 -60.54 5.24
C HIS A 235 21.34 -60.69 5.68
N MET A 236 21.60 -60.73 7.00
CA MET A 236 22.94 -60.94 7.55
C MET A 236 23.33 -62.42 7.65
N GLN A 237 22.35 -63.34 7.72
CA GLN A 237 22.62 -64.76 7.93
C GLN A 237 22.93 -65.52 6.62
N ARG A 238 22.55 -64.95 5.45
CA ARG A 238 22.88 -65.49 4.12
C ARG A 238 24.28 -65.14 3.58
N ARG A 239 25.09 -64.40 4.35
CA ARG A 239 26.47 -64.03 3.97
C ARG A 239 27.55 -64.82 4.73
N ARG A 240 27.16 -65.86 5.49
CA ARG A 240 28.06 -66.70 6.28
C ARG A 240 27.93 -68.20 5.99
N GLU A 241 27.43 -68.55 4.82
CA GLU A 241 27.57 -69.89 4.23
C GLU A 241 28.36 -69.79 2.93
#